data_AF-A0A3D2F9C4-F1
#
_entry.id   AF-A0A3D2F9C4-F1
#
_cell.length_a   1.000
_cell.length_b   1.000
_cell.length_c   1.000
_cell.angle_alpha   90.00
_cell.angle_beta   90.00
_cell.angle_gamma   90.00
#
_symmetry.space_group_name_H-M   'P 1'
#
loop_
_entity.id
_entity.type
_entity.pdbx_description
1 polymer ?
#
loop_
_entity_poly.entity_id
_entity_poly.type
_entity_poly.pdbx_seq_one_letter_code
_entity_poly.pdbx_strand_id
1 'polypeptide(L)' 'MIPGEIFPADGDLILNADREAITIMVANTGDRPVQVGSHYHFAESNAALDFDRTAAY' A
#
# COMPACT_ATOMS: atom_id res chain seq x y z
N MET A 1 -35.65 11.06 11.23
CA MET A 1 -34.58 12.04 10.99
C MET A 1 -33.42 11.64 11.87
N ILE A 2 -32.30 11.24 11.27
CA ILE A 2 -31.09 10.83 11.99
C ILE A 2 -30.02 11.91 11.75
N PRO A 3 -29.77 12.81 12.72
CA PRO A 3 -28.72 13.82 12.57
C PRO A 3 -27.37 13.17 12.28
N GLY A 4 -26.75 13.54 11.16
CA GLY A 4 -25.46 13.00 10.72
C GLY A 4 -25.55 11.73 9.86
N GLU A 5 -26.74 11.30 9.43
CA GLU A 5 -26.84 10.21 8.46
C GLU A 5 -26.19 10.60 7.13
N ILE A 6 -25.39 9.68 6.59
CA ILE A 6 -24.76 9.81 5.28
C ILE A 6 -25.47 8.81 4.36
N PHE A 7 -25.78 9.27 3.15
CA PHE A 7 -26.21 8.41 2.05
C PHE A 7 -25.08 8.36 1.02
N PRO A 8 -24.13 7.40 1.11
CA PRO A 8 -23.10 7.25 0.09
C PRO A 8 -23.75 7.02 -1.27
N ALA A 9 -23.17 7.59 -2.31
CA ALA A 9 -23.55 7.24 -3.68
C ALA A 9 -23.15 5.79 -3.97
N ASP A 10 -23.92 5.12 -4.83
CA ASP A 10 -23.56 3.80 -5.34
C ASP A 10 -22.29 3.88 -6.22
N GLY A 11 -21.54 2.78 -6.27
CA GLY A 11 -20.37 2.61 -7.12
C GLY A 11 -19.04 2.58 -6.36
N ASP A 12 -17.95 2.53 -7.14
CA ASP A 12 -16.58 2.41 -6.64
C ASP A 12 -15.73 3.61 -7.06
N LEU A 13 -14.71 3.93 -6.24
CA LEU A 13 -13.69 4.92 -6.57
C LEU A 13 -12.42 4.22 -7.07
N ILE A 14 -12.01 4.54 -8.30
CA ILE A 14 -10.73 4.08 -8.83
C ILE A 14 -9.63 4.96 -8.24
N LEU A 15 -8.74 4.35 -7.45
CA LEU A 15 -7.54 5.02 -6.94
C LEU A 15 -6.38 4.81 -7.91
N ASN A 16 -5.54 5.83 -8.07
CA ASN A 16 -4.32 5.76 -8.90
C ASN A 16 -4.57 5.38 -10.38
N ALA A 17 -5.71 5.79 -10.96
CA ALA A 17 -6.19 5.33 -12.28
C ALA A 17 -5.16 5.42 -13.43
N ASP A 18 -4.30 6.44 -13.41
CA ASP A 18 -3.33 6.70 -14.48
C ASP A 18 -1.89 6.31 -14.13
N ARG A 19 -1.72 5.48 -13.09
CA ARG A 19 -0.41 5.01 -12.64
C ARG A 19 -0.25 3.53 -12.95
N GLU A 20 0.89 3.18 -13.51
CA GLU A 20 1.28 1.78 -13.65
C GLU A 20 1.63 1.21 -12.27
N ALA A 21 0.98 0.10 -11.92
CA ALA A 21 1.26 -0.64 -10.72
C ALA A 21 2.10 -1.88 -11.07
N ILE A 22 3.06 -2.18 -10.20
CA ILE A 22 3.79 -3.43 -10.24
C ILE A 22 3.37 -4.32 -9.08
N THR A 23 3.56 -5.63 -9.21
CA THR A 23 3.35 -6.60 -8.13
C THR A 23 4.66 -7.29 -7.83
N ILE A 24 5.07 -7.25 -6.56
CA ILE A 24 6.30 -7.89 -6.07
C ILE A 24 6.01 -8.75 -4.86
N MET A 25 6.72 -9.87 -4.74
CA MET A 25 6.67 -10.72 -3.54
C MET A 25 7.58 -10.13 -2.47
N VAL A 26 7.14 -10.12 -1.21
CA VAL A 26 7.89 -9.54 -0.09
C VAL A 26 7.85 -10.50 1.09
N ALA A 27 9.01 -10.79 1.68
CA ALA A 27 9.14 -11.60 2.88
C ALA A 27 9.76 -10.79 4.03
N ASN A 28 9.18 -10.84 5.22
CA ASN A 28 9.83 -10.33 6.43
C ASN A 28 10.73 -11.41 7.02
N THR A 29 12.05 -11.20 6.96
CA THR A 29 13.07 -12.12 7.50
C THR A 29 13.50 -11.77 8.93
N GLY A 30 12.97 -10.67 9.47
CA GLY A 30 13.25 -10.22 10.83
C GLY A 30 12.43 -10.96 11.89
N ASP A 31 12.78 -10.72 13.16
CA ASP A 31 12.14 -11.28 14.34
C ASP A 31 10.99 -10.42 14.91
N ARG A 32 10.74 -9.28 14.27
CA ARG A 32 9.74 -8.28 14.69
C ARG A 32 8.81 -7.93 13.52
N PRO A 33 7.54 -7.58 13.82
CA PRO A 33 6.60 -7.18 12.79
C PRO A 33 7.04 -5.88 12.10
N VAL A 34 6.71 -5.76 10.81
CA VAL A 34 6.94 -4.58 9.99
C VAL A 34 5.64 -4.18 9.31
N GLN A 35 5.34 -2.88 9.33
CA GLN A 35 4.22 -2.27 8.60
C GLN A 35 4.75 -1.09 7.78
N VAL A 36 4.33 -0.97 6.53
CA VAL A 36 4.77 0.09 5.61
C VAL A 36 3.56 0.93 5.20
N GLY A 37 3.70 2.26 5.22
CA GLY A 37 2.64 3.20 4.85
C GLY A 37 2.53 3.40 3.34
N SER A 38 1.37 3.87 2.87
CA SER A 38 1.02 3.96 1.43
C SER A 38 1.90 4.88 0.59
N HIS A 39 2.57 5.87 1.19
CA HIS A 39 3.40 6.86 0.49
C HIS A 39 4.89 6.77 0.86
N TYR A 40 5.29 5.69 1.52
CA TYR A 40 6.70 5.44 1.80
C TYR A 40 7.40 4.96 0.52
N HIS A 41 8.60 5.46 0.24
CA HIS A 41 9.37 4.98 -0.92
C HIS A 41 9.76 3.52 -0.70
N PHE A 42 9.09 2.60 -1.40
CA PHE A 42 9.09 1.18 -1.03
C PHE A 42 10.50 0.57 -1.09
N ALA A 43 11.33 0.99 -2.05
CA ALA A 43 12.73 0.57 -2.18
C ALA A 43 13.57 0.85 -0.91
N GLU A 44 13.21 1.85 -0.09
CA GLU A 44 13.94 2.23 1.13
C GLU A 44 13.35 1.61 2.40
N SER A 45 12.31 0.78 2.28
CA SER A 45 11.62 0.19 3.44
C SER A 45 12.56 -0.72 4.24
N ASN A 46 12.16 -1.08 5.46
CA ASN A 46 12.99 -1.82 6.43
C ASN A 46 13.87 -2.91 5.77
N ALA A 47 15.17 -2.90 6.09
CA ALA A 47 16.17 -3.81 5.52
C ALA A 47 15.90 -5.31 5.79
N ALA A 48 15.06 -5.64 6.78
CA ALA A 48 14.63 -7.02 7.05
C ALA A 48 13.59 -7.53 6.04
N LEU A 49 12.99 -6.65 5.23
CA LEU A 49 12.11 -7.04 4.13
C LEU A 49 12.95 -7.45 2.92
N ASP A 50 12.84 -8.72 2.54
CA ASP A 50 13.49 -9.30 1.37
C ASP A 50 12.56 -9.26 0.15
N PHE A 51 12.99 -8.56 -0.91
CA PHE A 51 12.30 -8.37 -2.19
C PHE A 51 13.23 -7.68 -3.22
N ASP A 52 12.79 -7.61 -4.48
CA ASP A 52 13.51 -6.89 -5.55
C ASP A 52 13.45 -5.37 -5.34
N ARG A 53 14.53 -4.80 -4.80
CA ARG A 53 14.68 -3.37 -4.53
C ARG A 53 14.78 -2.53 -5.81
N THR A 54 15.29 -3.09 -6.90
CA THR A 54 15.42 -2.39 -8.18
C THR A 54 14.08 -2.26 -8.87
N ALA A 55 13.25 -3.30 -8.82
CA ALA A 55 11.87 -3.22 -9.31
C ALA A 55 11.02 -2.18 -8.53
N ALA A 56 11.34 -1.93 -7.26
CA ALA A 56 10.58 -1.05 -6.38
C ALA A 56 11.01 0.44 -6.36
N TYR A 57 11.95 0.85 -7.23
CA TYR A 57 12.52 2.21 -7.30
C TYR A 57 11.84 3.08 -8.36
#